data_AF-A0A9E4CYZ4-F1
#
_entry.id   AF-A0A9E4CYZ4-F1
#
_cell.length_a   1.000
_cell.length_b   1.000
_cell.length_c   1.000
_cell.angle_alpha   90.00
_cell.angle_beta   90.00
_cell.angle_gamma   90.00
#
_symmetry.space_group_name_H-M   'P 1'
#
loop_
_entity.id
_entity.type
_entity.pdbx_description
1 polymer ?
#
loop_
_entity_poly.entity_id
_entity_poly.type
_entity_poly.pdbx_seq_one_letter_code
_entity_poly.pdbx_strand_id
1 'polypeptide(L)' 'MGVLRQRWLGRVGYLEALDLQDALYRGTADHLLLLEHPPVYTLGASGDPAHVLVDPAAVGAEMHRASR' A
#
# COMPACT_ATOMS: atom_id res chain seq x y z
N MET A 1 19.49 6.72 18.60
CA MET A 1 18.73 5.86 17.68
C MET A 1 17.44 5.46 18.38
N GLY A 2 16.28 5.79 17.80
CA GLY A 2 14.98 5.40 18.34
C GLY A 2 14.70 3.90 18.17
N VAL A 3 13.69 3.39 18.88
CA VAL A 3 13.26 1.99 18.75
C VAL A 3 12.42 1.85 17.48
N LEU A 4 12.83 0.96 16.57
CA LEU A 4 12.04 0.58 15.40
C LEU A 4 11.11 -0.59 15.74
N ARG A 5 9.79 -0.38 15.65
CA ARG A 5 8.78 -1.39 15.96
C ARG A 5 8.36 -2.17 14.72
N GLN A 6 8.81 -3.41 14.61
CA GLN A 6 8.44 -4.30 13.51
C GLN A 6 7.05 -4.92 13.68
N ARG A 7 6.30 -5.06 12.59
CA ARG A 7 5.01 -5.79 12.53
C ARG A 7 4.96 -6.64 11.26
N TRP A 8 4.69 -7.94 11.43
CA TRP A 8 4.40 -8.86 10.33
C TRP A 8 2.89 -9.01 10.20
N LEU A 9 2.32 -8.56 9.09
CA LEU A 9 0.86 -8.52 8.88
C LEU A 9 0.34 -9.66 8.01
N GLY A 10 1.24 -10.42 7.36
CA GLY A 10 0.85 -11.43 6.39
C GLY A 10 0.25 -10.79 5.13
N ARG A 11 -0.84 -11.36 4.61
CA ARG A 11 -1.49 -10.88 3.39
C ARG A 11 -2.68 -9.98 3.72
N VAL A 12 -2.64 -8.73 3.28
CA VAL A 12 -3.60 -7.68 3.65
C VAL A 12 -4.02 -6.85 2.43
N GLY A 13 -5.27 -6.38 2.39
CA GLY A 13 -5.75 -5.50 1.31
C GLY A 13 -4.99 -4.18 1.26
N TYR A 14 -4.87 -3.58 0.07
CA TYR A 14 -4.06 -2.37 -0.12
C TYR A 14 -4.59 -1.19 0.72
N LEU A 15 -5.89 -0.92 0.66
CA LEU A 15 -6.51 0.19 1.40
C LEU A 15 -6.47 -0.02 2.92
N GLU A 16 -6.69 -1.25 3.40
CA GLU A 16 -6.58 -1.58 4.83
C GLU A 16 -5.15 -1.31 5.35
N ALA A 17 -4.13 -1.70 4.58
CA ALA A 17 -2.75 -1.42 4.93
C ALA A 17 -2.41 0.08 4.85
N LEU A 18 -3.03 0.83 3.92
CA LEU A 18 -2.86 2.27 3.82
C LEU A 18 -3.47 2.99 5.01
N ASP A 19 -4.67 2.60 5.45
CA ASP A 19 -5.33 3.14 6.64
C ASP A 19 -4.47 2.92 7.91
N LEU A 20 -3.86 1.73 8.03
CA LEU A 20 -2.93 1.43 9.12
C LEU A 20 -1.67 2.30 9.04
N GLN A 21 -1.09 2.48 7.84
CA GLN A 21 0.06 3.35 7.63
C GLN A 21 -0.26 4.79 8.05
N ASP A 22 -1.40 5.33 7.65
CA ASP A 22 -1.81 6.69 8.02
C ASP A 22 -2.07 6.83 9.52
N ALA A 23 -2.66 5.83 10.16
CA ALA A 23 -2.83 5.82 11.61
C ALA A 23 -1.49 5.81 12.36
N LEU A 24 -0.52 5.00 11.92
CA LEU A 24 0.81 4.92 12.53
C LEU A 24 1.65 6.16 12.23
N TYR A 25 1.52 6.75 11.03
CA TYR A 25 2.24 7.97 10.64
C TYR A 25 1.84 9.18 11.48
N ARG A 26 0.59 9.24 11.97
CA ARG A 26 0.16 10.28 12.92
C ARG A 26 0.73 10.10 14.34
N GLY A 27 1.34 8.95 14.63
CA GLY A 27 2.02 8.67 15.89
C GLY A 27 3.47 9.19 15.91
N THR A 28 4.17 8.94 17.03
CA THR A 28 5.57 9.36 17.23
C THR A 28 6.57 8.21 17.17
N ALA A 29 6.10 6.97 16.98
CA ALA A 29 6.96 5.79 16.97
C ALA A 29 7.32 5.38 15.54
N ASP A 30 8.56 4.94 15.36
CA ASP A 30 9.00 4.37 14.08
C ASP A 30 8.47 2.94 13.94
N HIS A 31 7.90 2.64 12.77
CA HIS A 31 7.33 1.34 12.44
C HIS A 31 7.91 0.77 11.16
N LEU A 32 8.20 -0.53 11.16
CA LEU A 32 8.47 -1.32 9.96
C LEU A 32 7.33 -2.32 9.76
N LEU A 33 6.57 -2.16 8.68
CA LEU A 33 5.50 -3.09 8.31
C LEU A 33 6.01 -4.05 7.24
N LEU A 34 5.81 -5.35 7.46
CA LEU A 34 6.14 -6.42 6.53
C LEU A 34 4.86 -7.17 6.17
N LEU A 35 4.53 -7.20 4.89
CA LEU A 35 3.26 -7.71 4.38
C LEU A 35 3.34 -8.08 2.91
N GLU A 36 2.31 -8.78 2.45
CA GLU A 36 2.02 -9.04 1.04
C GLU A 36 0.63 -8.50 0.71
N HIS A 37 0.40 -8.06 -0.53
CA HIS A 37 -0.92 -7.66 -1.00
C HIS A 37 -1.55 -8.76 -1.89
N PRO A 38 -2.88 -8.88 -1.95
CA PRO A 38 -3.56 -9.37 -3.14
C PRO A 38 -3.09 -8.60 -4.40
N PRO A 39 -3.27 -9.14 -5.62
CA PRO A 39 -2.90 -8.44 -6.84
C PRO A 39 -3.51 -7.04 -6.88
N VAL A 40 -2.65 -6.02 -7.01
CA VAL A 40 -3.06 -4.62 -6.98
C VAL A 40 -2.15 -3.79 -7.87
N TYR A 41 -2.75 -2.90 -8.64
CA TYR A 41 -2.08 -1.81 -9.34
C TYR A 41 -2.20 -0.54 -8.50
N THR A 42 -1.08 0.14 -8.29
CA THR A 42 -1.05 1.40 -7.57
C THR A 42 -0.48 2.47 -8.48
N LEU A 43 -1.20 3.57 -8.67
CA LEU A 43 -0.75 4.68 -9.50
C LEU A 43 -0.34 5.86 -8.61
N GLY A 44 0.95 6.17 -8.59
CA GLY A 44 1.49 7.30 -7.84
C GLY A 44 1.06 8.67 -8.40
N ALA A 45 1.45 9.76 -7.73
CA ALA A 45 1.11 11.13 -8.12
C ALA A 45 1.54 11.46 -9.57
N SER A 46 2.71 11.01 -9.99
CA SER A 46 3.23 11.17 -11.37
C SER A 46 2.98 9.95 -12.25
N GLY A 47 2.13 9.02 -11.83
CA GLY A 47 1.84 7.81 -12.57
C GLY A 47 0.97 8.10 -13.80
N ASP A 48 1.46 7.74 -14.98
CA ASP A 48 0.71 7.82 -16.24
C ASP A 48 -0.27 6.64 -16.36
N PRO A 49 -1.59 6.88 -16.48
CA PRO A 49 -2.56 5.83 -16.75
C PRO A 49 -2.27 5.00 -18.00
N ALA A 50 -1.54 5.54 -18.99
CA ALA A 50 -1.16 4.81 -20.20
C ALA A 50 -0.25 3.59 -19.93
N HIS A 51 0.38 3.50 -18.75
CA HIS A 51 1.13 2.31 -18.34
C HIS A 51 0.24 1.13 -17.92
N VAL A 52 -1.07 1.36 -17.75
CA VAL A 52 -2.05 0.31 -17.46
C VAL A 52 -2.59 -0.23 -18.78
N LEU A 53 -1.96 -1.29 -19.28
CA LEU A 53 -2.20 -1.83 -20.63
C LEU A 53 -3.47 -2.70 -20.74
N VAL A 54 -4.00 -3.15 -19.60
CA VAL A 54 -5.21 -3.97 -19.49
C VAL A 54 -6.03 -3.48 -18.32
N ASP A 55 -7.34 -3.71 -18.36
CA ASP A 55 -8.19 -3.51 -17.18
C ASP A 55 -7.68 -4.39 -16.02
N PRO A 56 -7.25 -3.79 -14.89
CA PRO A 56 -6.80 -4.55 -13.72
C PRO A 56 -7.81 -5.60 -13.24
N ALA A 57 -9.10 -5.32 -13.34
CA ALA A 57 -10.13 -6.27 -12.96
C ALA A 57 -10.12 -7.54 -13.83
N ALA A 58 -9.73 -7.43 -15.11
CA ALA A 58 -9.65 -8.56 -16.02
C ALA A 58 -8.53 -9.55 -15.66
N VAL A 59 -7.56 -9.14 -14.84
CA VAL A 59 -6.49 -10.00 -14.30
C VAL A 59 -6.65 -10.30 -12.80
N GLY A 60 -7.84 -10.00 -12.24
CA GLY A 60 -8.14 -10.23 -10.83
C GLY A 60 -7.39 -9.31 -9.87
N ALA A 61 -7.02 -8.10 -10.33
CA ALA A 61 -6.34 -7.10 -9.53
C ALA A 61 -7.22 -5.88 -9.26
N GLU A 62 -7.03 -5.30 -8.09
CA GLU A 62 -7.60 -3.98 -7.77
C GLU A 62 -6.72 -2.86 -8.36
N MET A 63 -7.29 -1.66 -8.52
CA MET A 63 -6.53 -0.47 -8.90
C MET A 63 -6.82 0.69 -7.95
N HIS A 64 -5.77 1.26 -7.36
CA HIS A 64 -5.86 2.39 -6.44
C HIS A 64 -4.92 3.52 -6.84
N ARG A 65 -5.32 4.77 -6.60
CA ARG A 65 -4.38 5.89 -6.64
C ARG A 65 -3.63 5.98 -5.33
N ALA A 66 -2.32 5.85 -5.40
CA ALA A 66 -1.41 6.09 -4.29
C ALA A 66 -1.02 7.57 -4.32
N SER A 67 -1.90 8.43 -3.84
CA SER A 67 -1.60 9.86 -3.70
C SER A 67 -1.09 10.15 -2.30
N ARG A 68 0.20 10.46 -2.21
CA ARG A 68 0.73 11.44 -1.26
C ARG A 68 1.66 12.38 -2.01
#